data_AF-A0A482J2V5-F1
#
_entry.id   AF-A0A482J2V5-F1
#
_cell.length_a   1.000
_cell.length_b   1.000
_cell.length_c   1.000
_cell.angle_alpha   90.00
_cell.angle_beta   90.00
_cell.angle_gamma   90.00
#
_symmetry.space_group_name_H-M   'P 1'
#
loop_
_entity.id
_entity.type
_entity.pdbx_description
1 polymer ?
#
loop_
_entity_poly.entity_id
_entity_poly.type
_entity_poly.pdbx_seq_one_letter_code
_entity_poly.pdbx_strand_id
1 'polypeptide(L)'
;MKGIAFAIVLSTTIALPAFAQGTSDSTQGRSRAEVKKELAKSKHDGTYTKKNGEYPPSEQTVKQQKADHAASMHSKDGANPAFDKHDEPGAAR
;
A
#
# COMPACT_ATOMS: atom_id res chain seq x y z
N MET A 1 -32.08 38.52 -30.24
CA MET A 1 -30.95 37.60 -29.97
C MET A 1 -30.35 38.00 -28.64
N LYS A 2 -30.44 37.16 -27.61
CA LYS A 2 -29.93 37.46 -26.26
C LYS A 2 -28.59 36.73 -26.10
N GLY A 3 -27.49 37.47 -26.15
CA GLY A 3 -26.14 36.93 -26.04
C GLY A 3 -25.84 36.47 -24.62
N ILE A 4 -25.47 35.20 -24.47
CA ILE A 4 -25.03 34.61 -23.21
C ILE A 4 -23.52 34.81 -23.12
N ALA A 5 -23.08 35.61 -22.16
CA ALA A 5 -21.68 35.81 -21.84
C ALA A 5 -21.11 34.53 -21.20
N PHE A 6 -20.09 33.94 -21.81
CA PHE A 6 -19.33 32.83 -21.25
C PHE A 6 -18.32 33.38 -20.23
N ALA A 7 -18.58 33.14 -18.94
CA ALA A 7 -17.63 33.41 -17.87
C ALA A 7 -16.54 32.33 -17.88
N ILE A 8 -15.30 32.74 -18.12
CA ILE A 8 -14.10 31.90 -18.07
C ILE A 8 -13.78 31.63 -16.59
N VAL A 9 -14.00 30.39 -16.14
CA VAL A 9 -13.57 29.92 -14.83
C VAL A 9 -12.12 29.47 -14.92
N LEU A 10 -11.23 30.33 -14.40
CA LEU A 10 -9.81 30.07 -14.28
C LEU A 10 -9.59 28.94 -13.26
N SER A 11 -9.23 27.76 -13.75
CA SER A 11 -9.04 26.55 -12.94
C SER A 11 -7.60 26.48 -12.44
N THR A 12 -7.36 26.88 -11.20
CA THR A 12 -6.07 26.72 -10.52
C THR A 12 -5.91 25.27 -10.05
N THR A 13 -5.23 24.45 -10.86
CA THR A 13 -4.79 23.11 -10.44
C THR A 13 -3.58 23.24 -9.51
N ILE A 14 -3.81 23.11 -8.20
CA ILE A 14 -2.75 22.94 -7.22
C ILE A 14 -2.37 21.46 -7.20
N ALA A 15 -1.27 21.10 -7.86
CA ALA A 15 -0.68 19.78 -7.72
C ALA A 15 0.08 19.72 -6.40
N LEU A 16 -0.49 19.01 -5.40
CA LEU A 16 0.20 18.68 -4.16
C LEU A 16 1.09 17.44 -4.41
N PRO A 17 2.42 17.52 -4.32
CA PRO A 17 3.24 16.32 -4.26
C PRO A 17 2.99 15.66 -2.90
N ALA A 18 2.31 14.51 -2.91
CA ALA A 18 2.22 13.63 -1.76
C ALA A 18 3.59 13.00 -1.52
N PHE A 19 4.45 13.68 -0.76
CA PHE A 19 5.63 13.04 -0.17
C PHE A 19 5.14 12.02 0.86
N ALA A 20 5.43 10.74 0.61
CA ALA A 20 5.18 9.67 1.56
C ALA A 20 5.95 9.95 2.86
N GLN A 21 5.23 10.40 3.89
CA GLN A 21 5.75 10.51 5.23
C GLN A 21 5.90 9.09 5.78
N GLY A 22 7.10 8.53 5.70
CA GLY A 22 7.47 7.37 6.51
C GLY A 22 7.44 7.81 7.97
N THR A 23 6.41 7.41 8.72
CA THR A 23 6.33 7.60 10.17
C THR A 23 7.37 6.70 10.85
N SER A 24 8.61 7.18 10.89
CA SER A 24 9.68 6.61 11.69
C SER A 24 9.54 7.05 13.15
N ASP A 25 8.46 6.64 13.80
CA ASP A 25 8.35 6.79 15.26
C ASP A 25 9.09 5.61 15.90
N SER A 26 10.35 5.80 16.29
CA SER A 26 11.20 4.75 16.89
C SER A 26 12.36 5.33 17.71
N THR A 27 12.05 5.94 18.86
CA THR A 27 13.05 6.28 19.91
C THR A 27 13.45 5.06 20.77
N GLN A 28 12.80 3.90 20.59
CA GLN A 28 13.26 2.59 21.07
C GLN A 28 13.27 1.61 19.89
N GLY A 29 14.39 0.93 19.67
CA GLY A 29 14.52 -0.06 18.60
C GLY A 29 13.47 -1.16 18.75
N ARG A 30 12.71 -1.42 17.68
CA ARG A 30 11.68 -2.48 17.65
C ARG A 30 12.30 -3.84 17.95
N SER A 31 11.62 -4.63 18.78
CA SER A 31 12.00 -6.02 19.04
C SER A 31 11.89 -6.86 17.76
N ARG A 32 12.64 -7.97 17.69
CA ARG A 32 12.57 -8.88 16.52
C ARG A 32 11.17 -9.43 16.28
N ALA A 33 10.39 -9.60 17.34
CA ALA A 33 9.00 -10.06 17.24
C ALA A 33 8.11 -9.01 16.57
N GLU A 34 8.29 -7.74 16.92
CA GLU A 34 7.56 -6.62 16.31
C GLU A 34 7.95 -6.44 14.84
N VAL A 35 9.25 -6.49 14.52
CA VAL A 35 9.73 -6.39 13.14
C VAL A 35 9.14 -7.50 12.26
N LYS A 36 9.02 -8.72 12.79
CA LYS A 36 8.40 -9.83 12.05
C LYS A 36 6.91 -9.61 11.80
N LYS A 37 6.18 -9.08 12.79
CA LYS A 37 4.75 -8.75 12.66
C LYS A 37 4.53 -7.65 11.64
N GLU A 38 5.33 -6.60 11.68
CA GLU A 38 5.28 -5.52 10.70
C GLU A 38 5.60 -6.02 9.29
N LEU A 39 6.64 -6.85 9.14
CA LEU A 39 6.99 -7.43 7.85
C LEU A 39 5.88 -8.33 7.29
N ALA A 40 5.19 -9.09 8.14
CA ALA A 40 4.01 -9.85 7.74
C ALA A 40 2.90 -8.92 7.22
N LYS A 41 2.61 -7.85 7.97
CA LYS A 41 1.64 -6.85 7.54
C LYS A 41 2.01 -6.16 6.22
N SER A 42 3.27 -5.78 6.02
CA SER A 42 3.73 -5.18 4.75
C SER A 42 3.59 -6.14 3.56
N LYS A 43 3.71 -7.45 3.77
CA LYS A 43 3.50 -8.44 2.71
C LYS A 43 2.03 -8.58 2.35
N HIS A 44 1.15 -8.65 3.34
CA HIS A 44 -0.29 -8.65 3.15
C HIS A 44 -0.77 -7.38 2.42
N ASP A 45 -0.27 -6.21 2.86
CA ASP A 45 -0.62 -4.91 2.28
C ASP A 45 0.03 -4.66 0.90
N GLY A 46 0.97 -5.53 0.47
CA GLY A 46 1.70 -5.39 -0.79
C GLY A 46 2.73 -4.25 -0.81
N THR A 47 3.06 -3.67 0.35
CA THR A 47 4.01 -2.55 0.48
C THR A 47 5.46 -3.02 0.69
N TYR A 48 5.67 -4.33 0.73
CA TYR A 48 7.00 -4.92 0.85
C TYR A 48 7.77 -4.91 -0.49
N THR A 49 8.97 -4.33 -0.49
CA THR A 49 9.86 -4.41 -1.64
C THR A 49 10.46 -5.81 -1.77
N LYS A 50 10.14 -6.53 -2.85
CA LYS A 50 10.78 -7.80 -3.22
C LYS A 50 12.25 -7.57 -3.58
N LYS A 51 13.08 -8.62 -3.47
CA LYS A 51 14.49 -8.56 -3.89
C LYS A 51 14.60 -8.09 -5.34
N ASN A 52 15.50 -7.13 -5.60
CA ASN A 52 15.69 -6.48 -6.90
C ASN A 52 14.43 -5.77 -7.45
N GLY A 53 13.46 -5.46 -6.57
CA GLY A 53 12.33 -4.61 -6.88
C GLY A 53 12.72 -3.13 -6.78
N GLU A 54 11.85 -2.28 -7.32
CA GLU A 54 12.00 -0.84 -7.18
C GLU A 54 11.65 -0.37 -5.75
N TYR A 55 12.26 0.75 -5.35
CA TYR A 55 12.04 1.37 -4.05
C TYR A 55 11.86 2.88 -4.20
N PRO A 56 10.79 3.47 -3.63
CA PRO A 56 9.67 2.80 -2.96
C PRO A 56 8.69 2.17 -3.95
N PRO A 57 8.00 1.06 -3.59
CA PRO A 57 7.16 0.30 -4.50
C PRO A 57 6.10 1.17 -5.19
N SER A 58 6.00 1.08 -6.52
CA SER A 58 4.98 1.75 -7.31
C SER A 58 3.57 1.25 -6.93
N GLU A 59 2.54 2.08 -7.10
CA GLU A 59 1.16 1.66 -6.79
C GLU A 59 0.72 0.43 -7.59
N GLN A 60 1.20 0.30 -8.83
CA GLN A 60 0.91 -0.88 -9.66
C GLN A 60 1.60 -2.12 -9.08
N THR A 61 2.85 -1.98 -8.63
CA THR A 61 3.57 -3.05 -7.91
C THR A 61 2.80 -3.47 -6.66
N VAL A 62 2.35 -2.51 -5.83
CA VAL A 62 1.59 -2.79 -4.61
C VAL A 62 0.29 -3.54 -4.92
N LYS A 63 -0.49 -3.08 -5.90
CA LYS A 63 -1.74 -3.74 -6.32
C LYS A 63 -1.50 -5.16 -6.80
N GLN A 64 -0.48 -5.38 -7.63
CA GLN A 64 -0.14 -6.72 -8.12
C GLN A 64 0.31 -7.63 -6.98
N GLN A 65 1.18 -7.16 -6.09
CA GLN A 65 1.65 -7.95 -4.97
C GLN A 65 0.52 -8.36 -4.03
N LYS A 66 -0.41 -7.45 -3.78
CA LYS A 66 -1.61 -7.73 -2.98
C LYS A 66 -2.51 -8.76 -3.65
N ALA A 67 -2.70 -8.68 -4.97
CA ALA A 67 -3.46 -9.66 -5.73
C ALA A 67 -2.78 -11.05 -5.71
N ASP A 68 -1.46 -11.12 -5.90
CA ASP A 68 -0.68 -12.37 -5.82
C ASP A 68 -0.79 -13.00 -4.43
N HIS A 69 -0.70 -12.18 -3.38
CA HIS A 69 -0.84 -12.61 -2.00
C HIS A 69 -2.25 -13.15 -1.74
N ALA A 70 -3.29 -12.41 -2.13
CA ALA A 70 -4.67 -12.86 -1.99
C ALA A 70 -4.94 -14.15 -2.77
N ALA A 71 -4.43 -14.28 -3.99
CA ALA A 71 -4.60 -15.51 -4.78
C ALA A 71 -3.93 -16.74 -4.12
N SER A 72 -2.78 -16.55 -3.47
CA SER A 72 -2.00 -17.64 -2.89
C SER A 72 -2.41 -18.02 -1.46
N MET A 73 -2.74 -17.04 -0.61
CA MET A 73 -3.08 -17.26 0.80
C MET A 73 -4.59 -17.23 1.07
N HIS A 74 -5.34 -16.49 0.26
CA HIS A 74 -6.76 -16.18 0.46
C HIS A 74 -7.61 -16.45 -0.78
N SER A 75 -7.39 -17.58 -1.44
CA SER A 75 -8.04 -17.87 -2.73
C SER A 75 -9.58 -17.84 -2.68
N LYS A 76 -10.17 -17.96 -1.49
CA LYS A 76 -11.62 -17.93 -1.25
C LYS A 76 -12.16 -16.57 -0.80
N ASP A 77 -11.31 -15.65 -0.35
CA ASP A 77 -11.74 -14.39 0.29
C ASP A 77 -11.73 -13.20 -0.68
N GLY A 78 -11.28 -13.40 -1.92
CA GLY A 78 -11.35 -12.40 -2.99
C GLY A 78 -10.19 -11.40 -2.98
N ALA A 79 -10.39 -10.23 -3.60
CA ALA A 79 -9.31 -9.29 -3.94
C ALA A 79 -8.74 -8.48 -2.75
N ASN A 80 -9.38 -8.54 -1.58
CA ASN A 80 -8.98 -7.75 -0.41
C ASN A 80 -9.21 -8.54 0.88
N PRO A 81 -8.41 -9.60 1.13
CA PRO A 81 -8.52 -10.39 2.34
C PRO A 81 -8.23 -9.54 3.58
N ALA A 82 -8.76 -9.99 4.71
CA ALA A 82 -8.40 -9.44 6.01
C ALA A 82 -7.14 -10.13 6.51
N PHE A 83 -6.29 -9.38 7.22
CA PHE A 83 -5.12 -9.94 7.88
C PHE A 83 -5.56 -11.00 8.90
N ASP A 84 -5.16 -12.26 8.69
CA ASP A 84 -5.59 -13.38 9.51
C ASP A 84 -4.44 -14.33 9.90
N LYS A 85 -4.78 -15.55 10.34
CA LYS A 85 -3.80 -16.56 10.77
C LYS A 85 -2.86 -17.01 9.67
N HIS A 86 -3.22 -16.86 8.39
CA HIS A 86 -2.38 -17.20 7.25
C HIS A 86 -1.26 -16.17 7.06
N ASP A 87 -1.42 -14.96 7.58
CA ASP A 87 -0.42 -13.89 7.51
C ASP A 87 0.55 -13.87 8.68
N GLU A 88 0.18 -14.49 9.80
CA GLU A 88 0.98 -14.42 11.01
C GLU A 88 2.39 -15.00 10.81
N PRO A 89 3.45 -14.35 11.35
CA PRO A 89 4.81 -14.81 11.18
C PRO A 89 5.03 -16.18 11.85
N GLY A 90 5.15 -17.22 11.03
CA GLY A 90 5.27 -18.62 11.50
C GLY A 90 4.07 -19.50 11.16
N ALA A 91 3.02 -18.93 10.55
CA ALA A 91 2.00 -19.72 9.85
C ALA A 91 2.68 -20.59 8.79
N ALA A 92 2.40 -21.89 8.81
CA ALA A 92 3.00 -22.85 7.89
C ALA A 92 2.70 -22.45 6.44
N ARG A 93 3.76 -22.40 5.61
CA ARG A 93 3.69 -22.09 4.18
C ARG A 93 3.29 -23.32 3.39
#